data_AF-A0A662V8V5-F1
#
_entry.id   AF-A0A662V8V5-F1
#
_cell.length_a   1.000
_cell.length_b   1.000
_cell.length_c   1.000
_cell.angle_alpha   90.00
_cell.angle_beta   90.00
_cell.angle_gamma   90.00
#
_symmetry.space_group_name_H-M   'P 1'
#
loop_
_entity.id
_entity.type
_entity.pdbx_description
1 polymer ?
#
loop_
_entity_poly.entity_id
_entity_poly.type
_entity_poly.pdbx_seq_one_letter_code
_entity_poly.pdbx_strand_id
1 'polypeptide(L)'
;MKIYKNLLITIIDCGVHELFVPLIMDRECPLSRNECGIITFDEMRYIYEAEVSSQFYKYIFGHRLAEFRVITIRDLIRDIMVITSINKIATGTSNVIVLIKTSSRSYIYKGHRIYTKYNLEPQFLSYLTRVGFNGVPNIYAIIKYRDTNVGIFEEYIESIGDGGYPFWKSLLNYLKNMKSHDYEIPCLKVAVRIAKFHESMSLCNEGWCRTELISRNDISTWKSRL
;
A
#
# COMPACT_ATOMS: atom_id res chain seq x y z
N MET A 1 -2.73 -19.58 -13.50
CA MET A 1 -1.29 -19.29 -13.30
C MET A 1 -0.66 -18.94 -14.63
N LYS A 2 0.05 -17.82 -14.73
CA LYS A 2 0.78 -17.41 -15.95
C LYS A 2 2.25 -17.21 -15.65
N ILE A 3 3.11 -17.65 -16.56
CA ILE A 3 4.58 -17.58 -16.43
C ILE A 3 5.11 -16.65 -17.51
N TYR A 4 5.87 -15.63 -17.08
CA TYR A 4 6.58 -14.70 -17.93
C TYR A 4 8.06 -14.71 -17.56
N LYS A 5 8.86 -15.47 -18.31
CA LYS A 5 10.25 -15.78 -17.93
C LYS A 5 10.30 -16.43 -16.54
N ASN A 6 10.82 -15.72 -15.54
CA ASN A 6 10.88 -16.14 -14.14
C ASN A 6 9.74 -15.58 -13.28
N LEU A 7 8.88 -14.71 -13.81
CA LEU A 7 7.74 -14.14 -13.09
C LEU A 7 6.52 -15.05 -13.21
N LEU A 8 5.99 -15.49 -12.07
CA LEU A 8 4.76 -16.24 -11.92
C LEU A 8 3.67 -15.31 -11.38
N ILE A 9 2.55 -15.21 -12.08
CA ILE A 9 1.39 -14.45 -11.61
C ILE A 9 0.28 -15.45 -11.28
N THR A 10 -0.17 -15.42 -10.03
CA THR A 10 -1.28 -16.26 -9.59
C THR A 10 -2.34 -15.46 -8.83
N ILE A 11 -3.58 -15.90 -9.02
CA ILE A 11 -4.72 -15.53 -8.19
C ILE A 11 -5.13 -16.83 -7.49
N ILE A 12 -5.11 -16.84 -6.16
CA ILE A 12 -5.44 -18.00 -5.34
C ILE A 12 -6.81 -17.76 -4.74
N ASP A 13 -7.76 -18.64 -5.02
CA ASP A 13 -9.07 -18.63 -4.36
C ASP A 13 -8.96 -19.28 -2.97
N CYS A 14 -9.32 -18.53 -1.93
CA CYS A 14 -9.36 -18.99 -0.54
C CYS A 14 -10.81 -19.10 -0.01
N GLY A 15 -11.80 -19.22 -0.91
CA GLY A 15 -13.22 -19.36 -0.62
C GLY A 15 -13.93 -18.04 -0.34
N VAL A 16 -13.40 -17.23 0.58
CA VAL A 16 -13.99 -15.90 0.93
C VAL A 16 -13.32 -14.77 0.15
N HIS A 17 -12.04 -14.94 -0.18
CA HIS A 17 -11.24 -13.93 -0.87
C HIS A 17 -10.38 -14.58 -1.95
N GLU A 18 -10.21 -13.87 -3.05
CA GLU A 18 -9.16 -14.14 -4.03
C GLU A 18 -7.90 -13.38 -3.63
N LEU A 19 -6.74 -14.04 -3.68
CA LEU A 19 -5.45 -13.46 -3.34
C LEU A 19 -4.57 -13.28 -4.56
N PHE A 20 -4.11 -12.07 -4.82
CA PHE A 20 -3.10 -11.76 -5.82
C PHE A 20 -1.69 -11.98 -5.25
N VAL A 21 -0.98 -12.95 -5.82
CA VAL A 21 0.36 -13.33 -5.37
C VAL A 21 1.29 -13.40 -6.59
N PRO A 22 2.04 -12.33 -6.89
CA PRO A 22 3.09 -12.38 -7.89
C PRO A 22 4.35 -12.97 -7.24
N LEU A 23 4.95 -13.98 -7.88
CA LEU A 23 6.14 -14.66 -7.41
C LEU A 23 7.23 -14.61 -8.47
N ILE A 24 8.49 -14.57 -8.07
CA ILE A 24 9.63 -14.78 -8.95
C ILE A 24 10.31 -16.09 -8.56
N MET A 25 10.69 -16.87 -9.57
CA MET A 25 11.54 -18.04 -9.40
C MET A 25 12.94 -17.77 -9.97
N ASP A 26 13.94 -17.61 -9.12
CA ASP A 26 15.29 -17.23 -9.54
C ASP A 26 16.38 -18.00 -8.79
N ARG A 27 17.61 -18.00 -9.32
CA ARG A 27 18.79 -18.57 -8.64
C ARG A 27 19.33 -17.64 -7.57
N GLU A 28 19.05 -16.34 -7.68
CA GLU A 28 19.46 -15.33 -6.72
C GLU A 28 18.25 -14.88 -5.90
N CYS A 29 18.40 -14.87 -4.58
CA CYS A 29 17.39 -14.31 -3.67
C CYS A 29 17.83 -12.90 -3.26
N PRO A 30 17.04 -11.85 -3.54
CA PRO A 30 17.42 -10.47 -3.22
C PRO A 30 17.37 -10.15 -1.72
N LEU A 31 16.73 -11.02 -0.93
CA LEU A 31 16.58 -10.89 0.51
C LEU A 31 17.34 -11.99 1.24
N SER A 32 17.63 -11.76 2.52
CA SER A 32 18.23 -12.80 3.36
C SER A 32 17.28 -14.00 3.47
N ARG A 33 17.80 -15.24 3.45
CA ARG A 33 16.98 -16.49 3.49
C ARG A 33 16.01 -16.56 4.68
N ASN A 34 16.24 -15.75 5.73
CA ASN A 34 15.45 -15.74 6.95
C ASN A 34 14.23 -14.79 6.88
N GLU A 35 14.05 -14.05 5.78
CA GLU A 35 12.90 -13.18 5.61
C GLU A 35 11.66 -13.95 5.09
N CYS A 36 10.49 -13.66 5.68
CA CYS A 36 9.24 -14.32 5.33
C CYS A 36 8.89 -14.16 3.84
N GLY A 37 8.60 -15.28 3.17
CA GLY A 37 8.12 -15.32 1.79
C GLY A 37 9.09 -15.93 0.78
N ILE A 38 10.18 -16.56 1.22
CA ILE A 38 11.14 -17.29 0.37
C ILE A 38 10.96 -18.80 0.57
N ILE A 39 10.77 -19.53 -0.51
CA ILE A 39 10.71 -21.00 -0.54
C ILE A 39 11.86 -21.49 -1.42
N THR A 40 12.73 -22.34 -0.87
CA THR A 40 13.68 -23.10 -1.67
C THR A 40 12.91 -24.10 -2.52
N PHE A 41 12.94 -23.96 -3.84
CA PHE A 41 12.22 -24.83 -4.77
C PHE A 41 13.05 -26.07 -5.13
N ASP A 42 14.36 -25.88 -5.33
CA ASP A 42 15.36 -26.94 -5.46
C ASP A 42 16.73 -26.44 -4.97
N GLU A 43 17.78 -27.25 -5.12
CA GLU A 43 19.14 -26.94 -4.67
C GLU A 43 19.69 -25.60 -5.20
N MET A 44 19.16 -25.08 -6.31
CA MET A 44 19.68 -23.90 -6.99
C MET A 44 18.67 -22.76 -7.17
N ARG A 45 17.39 -22.93 -6.80
CA ARG A 45 16.33 -21.96 -7.09
C ARG A 45 15.47 -21.62 -5.88
N TYR A 46 15.11 -20.37 -5.81
CA TYR A 46 14.21 -19.79 -4.82
C TYR A 46 12.94 -19.30 -5.51
N ILE A 47 11.81 -19.47 -4.83
CA ILE A 47 10.54 -18.81 -5.14
C ILE A 47 10.30 -17.77 -4.05
N TYR A 48 10.06 -16.53 -4.45
CA TYR A 48 9.80 -15.45 -3.50
C TYR A 48 8.83 -14.40 -4.07
N GLU A 49 8.30 -13.55 -3.20
CA GLU A 49 7.39 -12.46 -3.58
C GLU A 49 8.02 -11.53 -4.61
N ALA A 50 7.38 -11.34 -5.76
CA ALA A 50 7.98 -10.59 -6.87
C ALA A 50 8.24 -9.12 -6.51
N GLU A 51 7.45 -8.56 -5.60
CA GLU A 51 7.54 -7.16 -5.13
C GLU A 51 8.91 -6.81 -4.53
N VAL A 52 9.67 -7.79 -4.06
CA VAL A 52 11.01 -7.55 -3.49
C VAL A 52 12.12 -7.59 -4.56
N SER A 53 11.78 -7.83 -5.82
CA SER A 53 12.72 -7.86 -6.94
C SER A 53 12.63 -6.62 -7.81
N SER A 54 13.78 -6.05 -8.19
CA SER A 54 13.82 -4.98 -9.19
C SER A 54 13.31 -5.44 -10.57
N GLN A 55 13.39 -6.74 -10.88
CA GLN A 55 12.92 -7.28 -12.16
C GLN A 55 11.40 -7.19 -12.32
N PHE A 56 10.64 -7.35 -11.23
CA PHE A 56 9.18 -7.21 -11.25
C PHE A 56 8.76 -5.85 -11.78
N TYR A 57 9.37 -4.78 -11.24
CA TYR A 57 9.11 -3.41 -11.67
C TYR A 57 9.56 -3.17 -13.11
N LYS A 58 10.72 -3.71 -13.52
CA LYS A 58 11.16 -3.63 -14.92
C LYS A 58 10.19 -4.32 -15.88
N TYR A 59 9.55 -5.43 -15.47
CA TYR A 59 8.53 -6.08 -16.30
C TYR A 59 7.25 -5.25 -16.43
N ILE A 60 6.76 -4.71 -15.31
CA ILE A 60 5.53 -3.92 -15.26
C ILE A 60 5.70 -2.59 -16.02
N PHE A 61 6.74 -1.82 -15.72
CA PHE A 61 6.98 -0.51 -16.32
C PHE A 61 7.58 -0.60 -17.73
N GLY A 62 8.29 -1.68 -18.04
CA GLY A 62 8.85 -1.95 -19.37
C GLY A 62 7.81 -2.41 -20.41
N HIS A 63 6.51 -2.41 -20.08
CA HIS A 63 5.40 -2.84 -20.95
C HIS A 63 5.53 -4.29 -21.46
N ARG A 64 6.20 -5.16 -20.71
CA ARG A 64 6.47 -6.54 -21.14
C ARG A 64 5.33 -7.51 -20.85
N LEU A 65 4.25 -7.04 -20.20
CA LEU A 65 3.15 -7.87 -19.72
C LEU A 65 1.80 -7.24 -20.10
N ALA A 66 1.12 -7.81 -21.09
CA ALA A 66 -0.13 -7.26 -21.64
C ALA A 66 -1.28 -7.14 -20.62
N GLU A 67 -1.27 -7.95 -19.56
CA GLU A 67 -2.31 -7.89 -18.51
C GLU A 67 -2.04 -6.83 -17.45
N PHE A 68 -0.84 -6.28 -17.39
CA PHE A 68 -0.56 -5.19 -16.46
C PHE A 68 -0.82 -3.85 -17.13
N ARG A 69 -1.43 -2.94 -16.37
CA ARG A 69 -1.56 -1.54 -16.73
C ARG A 69 -1.00 -0.68 -15.61
N VAL A 70 -0.10 0.22 -15.97
CA VAL A 70 0.41 1.26 -15.08
C VAL A 70 -0.35 2.55 -15.39
N ILE A 71 -1.03 3.10 -14.38
CA ILE A 71 -1.63 4.43 -14.47
C ILE A 71 -0.72 5.38 -13.71
N THR A 72 0.09 6.13 -14.46
CA THR A 72 1.00 7.14 -13.90
C THR A 72 0.22 8.41 -13.56
N ILE A 73 0.38 8.89 -12.34
CA ILE A 73 -0.23 10.12 -11.81
C ILE A 73 0.82 11.21 -11.68
N ARG A 74 2.04 10.84 -11.27
CA ARG A 74 3.23 11.69 -11.23
C ARG A 74 4.41 10.95 -11.84
N ASP A 75 5.38 11.68 -12.36
CA ASP A 75 6.56 11.08 -12.97
C ASP A 75 7.36 10.25 -11.95
N LEU A 76 7.45 8.94 -12.20
CA LEU A 76 8.31 7.99 -11.49
C LEU A 76 9.07 7.03 -12.41
N ILE A 77 8.70 6.93 -13.69
CA ILE A 77 9.18 5.86 -14.58
C ILE A 77 10.71 5.85 -14.67
N ARG A 78 11.32 7.03 -14.86
CA ARG A 78 12.79 7.16 -14.94
C ARG A 78 13.47 6.67 -13.66
N ASP A 79 12.92 7.01 -12.51
CA ASP A 79 13.47 6.63 -11.21
C ASP A 79 13.35 5.11 -10.99
N ILE A 80 12.18 4.52 -11.28
CA ILE A 80 11.91 3.08 -11.10
C ILE A 80 12.73 2.20 -12.06
N MET A 81 13.20 2.74 -13.19
CA MET A 81 14.13 2.00 -14.05
C MET A 81 15.55 1.87 -13.45
N VAL A 82 15.89 2.68 -12.45
CA VAL A 82 17.21 2.73 -11.80
C VAL A 82 17.06 2.58 -10.28
N ILE A 83 16.50 1.44 -9.86
CA ILE A 83 16.37 1.07 -8.45
C ILE A 83 17.75 0.74 -7.88
N THR A 84 18.10 1.38 -6.77
CA THR A 84 19.35 1.16 -6.03
C THR A 84 19.18 0.13 -4.91
N SER A 85 18.02 0.07 -4.26
CA SER A 85 17.70 -0.98 -3.28
C SER A 85 16.19 -1.16 -3.09
N ILE A 86 15.81 -2.34 -2.62
CA ILE A 86 14.43 -2.70 -2.25
C ILE A 86 14.47 -3.38 -0.90
N ASN A 87 13.68 -2.89 0.05
CA ASN A 87 13.60 -3.47 1.40
C ASN A 87 12.15 -3.67 1.80
N LYS A 88 11.81 -4.84 2.32
CA LYS A 88 10.48 -5.09 2.90
C LYS A 88 10.39 -4.40 4.26
N ILE A 89 9.38 -3.56 4.47
CA ILE A 89 9.31 -2.70 5.67
C ILE A 89 8.42 -3.30 6.76
N ALA A 90 7.40 -4.05 6.38
CA ALA A 90 6.42 -4.60 7.32
C ALA A 90 6.24 -6.10 7.10
N THR A 91 6.32 -6.86 8.20
CA THR A 91 5.87 -8.25 8.31
C THR A 91 4.55 -8.27 9.07
N GLY A 92 3.59 -9.11 8.66
CA GLY A 92 2.29 -9.25 9.32
C GLY A 92 1.19 -8.27 8.88
N THR A 93 1.41 -7.48 7.84
CA THR A 93 0.34 -6.71 7.17
C THR A 93 -0.42 -7.57 6.17
N SER A 94 -1.69 -7.26 5.93
CA SER A 94 -2.50 -7.91 4.88
C SER A 94 -2.04 -7.58 3.45
N ASN A 95 -1.04 -6.71 3.31
CA ASN A 95 -0.44 -6.27 2.05
C ASN A 95 1.07 -6.46 2.12
N VAL A 96 1.75 -6.43 0.97
CA VAL A 96 3.21 -6.34 0.94
C VAL A 96 3.63 -4.91 0.74
N ILE A 97 4.50 -4.44 1.63
CA ILE A 97 4.98 -3.06 1.64
C ILE A 97 6.49 -3.08 1.51
N VAL A 98 6.99 -2.45 0.45
CA VAL A 98 8.43 -2.35 0.18
C VAL A 98 8.87 -0.90 0.02
N LEU A 99 10.02 -0.57 0.60
CA LEU A 99 10.76 0.66 0.36
C LEU A 99 11.60 0.46 -0.89
N ILE A 100 11.37 1.29 -1.90
CA ILE A 100 12.17 1.30 -3.12
C ILE A 100 13.00 2.58 -3.10
N LYS A 101 14.32 2.43 -3.00
CA LYS A 101 15.25 3.54 -3.14
C LYS A 101 15.75 3.62 -4.58
N THR A 102 15.84 4.83 -5.09
CA THR A 102 16.43 5.14 -6.40
C THR A 102 17.58 6.14 -6.20
N SER A 103 18.22 6.62 -7.28
CA SER A 103 19.26 7.65 -7.18
C SER A 103 18.71 9.02 -6.81
N SER A 104 17.44 9.30 -7.08
CA SER A 104 16.82 10.63 -6.94
C SER A 104 15.90 10.73 -5.72
N ARG A 105 15.13 9.68 -5.42
CA ARG A 105 14.19 9.65 -4.29
C ARG A 105 13.84 8.24 -3.83
N SER A 106 13.06 8.15 -2.75
CA SER A 106 12.51 6.90 -2.23
C SER A 106 11.00 6.85 -2.41
N TYR A 107 10.50 5.64 -2.59
CA TYR A 107 9.08 5.34 -2.79
C TYR A 107 8.65 4.21 -1.88
N ILE A 108 7.37 4.19 -1.53
CA ILE A 108 6.70 3.00 -1.02
C ILE A 108 5.95 2.35 -2.16
N TYR A 109 6.16 1.06 -2.35
CA TYR A 109 5.22 0.23 -3.12
C TYR A 109 4.41 -0.62 -2.16
N LYS A 110 3.09 -0.52 -2.30
CA LYS A 110 2.12 -1.33 -1.55
C LYS A 110 1.42 -2.26 -2.52
N GLY A 111 1.75 -3.55 -2.45
CA GLY A 111 1.10 -4.64 -3.17
C GLY A 111 -0.11 -5.15 -2.39
N HIS A 112 -1.29 -5.08 -2.99
CA HIS A 112 -2.53 -5.55 -2.39
C HIS A 112 -2.66 -7.06 -2.54
N ARG A 113 -2.80 -7.78 -1.43
CA ARG A 113 -2.98 -9.24 -1.48
C ARG A 113 -4.42 -9.60 -1.82
N ILE A 114 -5.43 -8.93 -1.26
CA ILE A 114 -6.82 -9.20 -1.62
C ILE A 114 -7.07 -8.66 -3.04
N TYR A 115 -7.37 -9.57 -3.97
CA TYR A 115 -7.71 -9.26 -5.35
C TYR A 115 -9.18 -8.84 -5.43
N THR A 116 -9.43 -7.55 -5.29
CA THR A 116 -10.81 -7.01 -5.28
C THR A 116 -10.93 -5.70 -6.04
N LYS A 117 -12.04 -5.56 -6.78
CA LYS A 117 -12.39 -4.32 -7.48
C LYS A 117 -12.84 -3.21 -6.52
N TYR A 118 -13.13 -3.55 -5.26
CA TYR A 118 -13.67 -2.64 -4.25
C TYR A 118 -12.59 -1.91 -3.43
N ASN A 119 -11.31 -2.06 -3.77
CA ASN A 119 -10.27 -1.27 -3.12
C ASN A 119 -10.33 0.19 -3.60
N LEU A 120 -10.77 1.08 -2.70
CA LEU A 120 -10.91 2.52 -2.95
C LEU A 120 -9.64 3.32 -2.63
N GLU A 121 -8.64 2.73 -1.97
CA GLU A 121 -7.42 3.42 -1.56
C GLU A 121 -6.72 4.13 -2.75
N PRO A 122 -6.54 3.51 -3.93
CA PRO A 122 -5.95 4.19 -5.08
C PRO A 122 -6.78 5.40 -5.53
N GLN A 123 -8.11 5.35 -5.45
CA GLN A 123 -9.00 6.45 -5.82
C GLN A 123 -8.86 7.64 -4.86
N PHE A 124 -8.90 7.37 -3.54
CA PHE A 124 -8.70 8.38 -2.50
C PHE A 124 -7.36 9.10 -2.68
N LEU A 125 -6.27 8.34 -2.75
CA LEU A 125 -4.93 8.93 -2.86
C LEU A 125 -4.75 9.69 -4.17
N SER A 126 -5.30 9.19 -5.28
CA SER A 126 -5.28 9.90 -6.57
C SER A 126 -5.96 11.25 -6.49
N TYR A 127 -7.17 11.30 -5.93
CA TYR A 127 -7.91 12.55 -5.78
C TYR A 127 -7.15 13.54 -4.89
N LEU A 128 -6.75 13.11 -3.69
CA LEU A 128 -6.05 13.96 -2.71
C LEU A 128 -4.72 14.49 -3.26
N THR A 129 -4.01 13.68 -4.04
CA THR A 129 -2.77 14.09 -4.73
C THR A 129 -3.04 15.14 -5.80
N ARG A 130 -4.14 15.02 -6.56
CA ARG A 130 -4.51 15.99 -7.61
C ARG A 130 -4.92 17.34 -7.04
N VAL A 131 -5.66 17.34 -5.92
CA VAL A 131 -6.10 18.58 -5.26
C VAL A 131 -5.02 19.17 -4.33
N GLY A 132 -3.84 18.55 -4.25
CA GLY A 132 -2.71 19.06 -3.47
C GLY A 132 -2.94 19.00 -1.95
N PHE A 133 -3.70 18.01 -1.46
CA PHE A 133 -3.99 17.89 -0.04
C PHE A 133 -2.75 17.48 0.76
N ASN A 134 -2.23 18.40 1.57
CA ASN A 134 -1.08 18.18 2.45
C ASN A 134 -1.50 17.50 3.76
N GLY A 135 -1.75 16.19 3.69
CA GLY A 135 -2.08 15.34 4.85
C GLY A 135 -2.07 13.84 4.57
N VAL A 136 -1.75 13.43 3.34
CA VAL A 136 -1.55 12.05 2.91
C VAL A 136 -0.31 11.97 2.01
N PRO A 137 0.36 10.81 1.88
CA PRO A 137 1.42 10.62 0.90
C PRO A 137 0.90 10.86 -0.52
N ASN A 138 1.70 11.52 -1.36
CA ASN A 138 1.35 11.66 -2.76
C ASN A 138 1.44 10.30 -3.48
N ILE A 139 0.45 9.97 -4.31
CA ILE A 139 0.49 8.80 -5.18
C ILE A 139 1.23 9.13 -6.48
N TYR A 140 2.08 8.22 -6.93
CA TYR A 140 2.82 8.33 -8.18
C TYR A 140 2.25 7.44 -9.28
N ALA A 141 1.84 6.22 -8.94
CA ALA A 141 1.25 5.31 -9.90
C ALA A 141 0.32 4.29 -9.25
N ILE A 142 -0.63 3.80 -10.06
CA ILE A 142 -1.49 2.66 -9.74
C ILE A 142 -1.11 1.51 -10.66
N ILE A 143 -0.92 0.33 -10.07
CA ILE A 143 -0.67 -0.91 -10.80
C ILE A 143 -1.97 -1.70 -10.85
N LYS A 144 -2.42 -1.99 -12.06
CA LYS A 144 -3.56 -2.87 -12.33
C LYS A 144 -3.08 -4.18 -12.94
N TYR A 145 -3.68 -5.28 -12.50
CA TYR A 145 -3.63 -6.56 -13.20
C TYR A 145 -5.03 -6.87 -13.71
N ARG A 146 -5.17 -6.88 -15.04
CA ARG A 146 -6.45 -6.78 -15.75
C ARG A 146 -7.14 -5.48 -15.31
N ASP A 147 -8.38 -5.56 -14.83
CA ASP A 147 -9.17 -4.40 -14.40
C ASP A 147 -9.10 -4.11 -12.89
N THR A 148 -8.30 -4.87 -12.14
CA THR A 148 -8.25 -4.80 -10.68
C THR A 148 -6.98 -4.11 -10.20
N ASN A 149 -7.11 -3.20 -9.22
CA ASN A 149 -5.98 -2.54 -8.56
C ASN A 149 -5.22 -3.57 -7.71
N VAL A 150 -3.95 -3.80 -8.02
CA VAL A 150 -3.09 -4.77 -7.30
C VAL A 150 -1.90 -4.13 -6.60
N GLY A 151 -1.67 -2.84 -6.82
CA GLY A 151 -0.76 -2.08 -5.97
C GLY A 151 -0.69 -0.62 -6.31
N ILE A 152 0.01 0.13 -5.46
CA ILE A 152 0.21 1.57 -5.60
C ILE A 152 1.66 1.95 -5.30
N PHE A 153 2.14 2.99 -5.97
CA PHE A 153 3.37 3.69 -5.64
C PHE A 153 3.02 4.98 -4.95
N GLU A 154 3.55 5.20 -3.75
CA GLU A 154 3.34 6.41 -2.97
C GLU A 154 4.66 7.00 -2.47
N GLU A 155 4.59 8.25 -2.05
CA GLU A 155 5.68 8.98 -1.45
C GLU A 155 6.19 8.28 -0.19
N TYR A 156 7.51 8.07 -0.11
CA TYR A 156 8.12 7.68 1.14
C TYR A 156 8.16 8.86 2.10
N ILE A 157 7.45 8.73 3.22
CA ILE A 157 7.52 9.66 4.33
C ILE A 157 8.39 9.02 5.41
N GLU A 158 9.53 9.66 5.70
CA GLU A 158 10.34 9.29 6.86
C GLU A 158 9.54 9.63 8.13
N SER A 159 8.97 8.59 8.75
CA SER A 159 8.18 8.76 9.96
C SER A 159 9.03 8.52 11.21
N ILE A 160 8.86 9.38 12.20
CA ILE A 160 9.38 9.23 13.57
C ILE A 160 8.48 8.35 14.46
N GLY A 161 7.34 7.86 13.96
CA GLY A 161 6.48 6.92 14.69
C GLY A 161 5.03 6.86 14.21
N ASP A 162 4.28 5.94 14.82
CA ASP A 162 2.83 5.84 14.64
C ASP A 162 2.10 7.01 15.33
N GLY A 163 1.02 7.50 14.71
CA GLY A 163 0.22 8.61 15.24
C GLY A 163 -0.50 8.27 16.55
N GLY A 164 -0.78 6.98 16.81
CA GLY A 164 -1.37 6.49 18.06
C GLY A 164 -0.37 6.35 19.21
N TYR A 165 0.90 6.10 18.90
CA TYR A 165 1.94 5.83 19.91
C TYR A 165 2.10 6.93 20.98
N PRO A 166 2.07 8.24 20.65
CA PRO A 166 2.07 9.31 21.65
C PRO A 166 0.89 9.22 22.64
N PHE A 167 -0.31 8.91 22.15
CA PHE A 167 -1.50 8.80 23.00
C PHE A 167 -1.44 7.57 23.92
N TRP A 168 -0.97 6.43 23.38
CA TRP A 168 -0.72 5.23 24.17
C TRP A 168 0.29 5.48 25.30
N LYS A 169 1.44 6.10 24.97
CA LYS A 169 2.48 6.46 25.94
C LYS A 169 1.96 7.41 27.01
N SER A 170 1.10 8.37 26.63
CA SER A 170 0.42 9.26 27.57
C SER A 170 -0.43 8.52 28.58
N LEU A 171 -1.31 7.64 28.09
CA LEU A 171 -2.21 6.85 28.93
C LEU A 171 -1.40 6.01 29.92
N LEU A 172 -0.35 5.33 29.45
CA LEU A 172 0.56 4.57 30.33
C LEU A 172 1.21 5.44 31.41
N ASN A 173 1.66 6.66 31.06
CA ASN A 173 2.26 7.58 32.02
C ASN A 173 1.25 8.09 33.05
N TYR A 174 0.03 8.40 32.63
CA TYR A 174 -1.06 8.80 33.52
C TYR A 174 -1.37 7.69 34.51
N LEU A 175 -1.56 6.46 34.03
CA LEU A 175 -1.85 5.29 34.88
C LEU A 175 -0.73 4.99 35.89
N LYS A 176 0.53 5.25 35.53
CA LYS A 176 1.68 5.01 36.42
C LYS A 176 1.91 6.10 37.46
N ASN A 177 1.78 7.37 37.06
CA ASN A 177 2.28 8.50 37.84
C ASN A 177 1.18 9.46 38.30
N MET A 178 -0.08 9.22 37.93
CA MET A 178 -1.23 10.14 38.14
C MET A 178 -0.97 11.56 37.62
N LYS A 179 -0.03 11.71 36.68
CA LYS A 179 0.32 13.00 36.05
C LYS A 179 -0.32 13.06 34.68
N SER A 180 -1.30 13.95 34.53
CA SER A 180 -1.81 14.35 33.22
C SER A 180 -0.70 15.07 32.46
N HIS A 181 -0.44 14.64 31.23
CA HIS A 181 0.32 15.43 30.27
C HIS A 181 -0.67 16.28 29.46
N ASP A 182 -0.26 17.48 29.08
CA ASP A 182 -1.05 18.32 28.18
C ASP A 182 -0.99 17.75 26.75
N TYR A 183 -2.07 17.07 26.36
CA TYR A 183 -2.27 16.50 25.02
C TYR A 183 -3.30 17.28 24.20
N GLU A 184 -3.80 18.40 24.72
CA GLU A 184 -4.80 19.20 24.02
C GLU A 184 -4.27 19.68 22.67
N ILE A 185 -3.01 20.13 22.62
CA ILE A 185 -2.36 20.60 21.39
C ILE A 185 -2.20 19.48 20.34
N PRO A 186 -1.61 18.30 20.65
CA PRO A 186 -1.61 17.16 19.72
C PRO A 186 -2.99 16.72 19.25
N CYS A 187 -3.98 16.62 20.16
CA CYS A 187 -5.37 16.30 19.81
C CYS A 187 -5.95 17.30 18.83
N LEU A 188 -5.79 18.60 19.10
CA LEU A 188 -6.29 19.67 18.24
C LEU A 188 -5.64 19.62 16.85
N LYS A 189 -4.33 19.35 16.77
CA LYS A 189 -3.63 19.18 15.49
C LYS A 189 -4.21 18.03 14.68
N VAL A 190 -4.50 16.89 15.30
CA VAL A 190 -5.13 15.74 14.62
C VAL A 190 -6.55 16.09 14.19
N ALA A 191 -7.36 16.69 15.07
CA ALA A 191 -8.73 17.10 14.76
C ALA A 191 -8.78 18.08 13.58
N VAL A 192 -7.92 19.10 13.55
CA VAL A 192 -7.82 20.05 12.43
C VAL A 192 -7.41 19.34 11.13
N ARG A 193 -6.51 18.35 11.18
CA ARG A 193 -6.12 17.58 9.99
C ARG A 193 -7.25 16.71 9.46
N ILE A 194 -8.00 16.06 10.35
CA ILE A 194 -9.19 15.28 9.98
C ILE A 194 -10.28 16.18 9.39
N ALA A 195 -10.55 17.34 10.00
CA ALA A 195 -11.52 18.30 9.48
C ALA A 195 -11.16 18.77 8.06
N LYS A 196 -9.89 19.14 7.83
CA LYS A 196 -9.39 19.53 6.49
C LYS A 196 -9.47 18.39 5.48
N PHE A 197 -9.24 17.15 5.92
CA PHE A 197 -9.43 15.98 5.06
C PHE A 197 -10.90 15.86 4.63
N HIS A 198 -11.85 15.95 5.56
CA HIS A 198 -13.27 15.89 5.24
C HIS A 198 -13.73 17.04 4.34
N GLU A 199 -13.23 18.26 4.57
CA GLU A 199 -13.48 19.41 3.69
C GLU A 199 -12.95 19.17 2.28
N SER A 200 -11.73 18.64 2.14
CA SER A 200 -11.18 18.30 0.82
C SER A 200 -12.02 17.21 0.12
N MET A 201 -12.45 16.20 0.87
CA MET A 201 -13.28 15.11 0.33
C MET A 201 -14.70 15.54 -0.02
N SER A 202 -15.28 16.52 0.68
CA SER A 202 -16.64 17.00 0.37
C SER A 202 -16.75 17.72 -0.98
N LEU A 203 -15.60 18.19 -1.51
CA LEU A 203 -15.50 18.81 -2.84
C LEU A 203 -15.34 17.78 -3.97
N CYS A 204 -15.22 16.49 -3.65
CA CYS A 204 -15.05 15.43 -4.62
C CYS A 204 -16.37 15.13 -5.35
N ASN A 205 -16.36 15.23 -6.68
CA ASN A 205 -17.55 15.05 -7.53
C ASN A 205 -17.56 13.70 -8.29
N GLU A 206 -16.57 12.86 -8.05
CA GLU A 206 -16.44 11.54 -8.69
C GLU A 206 -17.49 10.56 -8.12
N GLY A 207 -17.96 9.61 -8.94
CA GLY A 207 -19.07 8.72 -8.54
C GLY A 207 -18.81 7.89 -7.28
N TRP A 208 -17.54 7.58 -6.98
CA TRP A 208 -17.14 6.78 -5.83
C TRP A 208 -17.02 7.58 -4.51
N CYS A 209 -17.02 8.91 -4.56
CA CYS A 209 -16.85 9.78 -3.39
C CYS A 209 -18.13 10.58 -3.07
N ARG A 210 -19.26 10.23 -3.68
CA ARG A 210 -20.54 10.90 -3.44
C ARG A 210 -21.09 10.52 -2.07
N THR A 211 -21.79 11.48 -1.47
CA THR A 211 -22.57 11.22 -0.27
C THR A 211 -23.77 10.35 -0.63
N GLU A 212 -23.99 9.31 0.18
CA GLU A 212 -25.15 8.43 0.09
C GLU A 212 -26.00 8.57 1.35
N LEU A 213 -27.31 8.39 1.20
CA LEU A 213 -28.22 8.37 2.35
C LEU A 213 -28.04 7.05 3.11
N ILE A 214 -27.63 7.14 4.36
CA ILE A 214 -27.52 5.98 5.25
C ILE A 214 -28.93 5.49 5.61
N SER A 215 -29.21 4.22 5.32
CA SER A 215 -30.47 3.56 5.65
C SER A 215 -30.38 2.75 6.93
N ARG A 216 -31.54 2.35 7.48
CA ARG A 216 -31.59 1.38 8.60
C ARG A 216 -30.97 0.04 8.24
N ASN A 217 -31.00 -0.35 6.97
CA ASN A 217 -30.41 -1.60 6.50
C ASN A 217 -28.88 -1.55 6.55
N ASP A 218 -28.28 -0.39 6.26
CA ASP A 218 -26.83 -0.19 6.40
C ASP A 218 -26.39 -0.34 7.85
N ILE A 219 -27.14 0.29 8.77
CA ILE A 219 -26.90 0.16 10.22
C ILE A 219 -27.03 -1.30 10.67
N SER A 220 -28.05 -2.02 10.19
CA SER A 220 -28.24 -3.43 10.51
C SER A 220 -27.07 -4.28 10.01
N THR A 221 -26.60 -4.02 8.79
CA THR A 221 -25.46 -4.69 8.17
C THR A 221 -24.16 -4.43 8.92
N TRP A 222 -23.95 -3.21 9.41
CA TRP A 222 -22.77 -2.88 10.21
C TRP A 222 -22.82 -3.56 11.58
N LYS A 223 -23.99 -3.63 12.21
CA LYS A 223 -24.18 -4.34 13.48
C LYS A 223 -23.89 -5.83 13.37
N SER A 224 -24.20 -6.46 12.24
CA SER A 224 -23.91 -7.90 12.04
C SER A 224 -22.42 -8.20 11.75
N ARG A 225 -21.58 -7.18 11.60
CA ARG A 225 -20.12 -7.32 11.42
C ARG A 225 -19.32 -7.17 12.72
N LEU A 226 -19.97 -6.73 13.80
CA LEU A 226 -19.42 -6.65 15.16
C LEU A 226 -19.62 -7.98 15.88
#